data_AF-A0A2T1E883-F1
#
_entry.id   AF-A0A2T1E883-F1
#
_cell.length_a   1.000
_cell.length_b   1.000
_cell.length_c   1.000
_cell.angle_alpha   90.00
_cell.angle_beta   90.00
_cell.angle_gamma   90.00
#
_symmetry.space_group_name_H-M   'P 1'
#
loop_
_entity.id
_entity.type
_entity.pdbx_description
1 polymer ?
#
loop_
_entity_poly.entity_id
_entity_poly.type
_entity_poly.pdbx_seq_one_letter_code
_entity_poly.pdbx_strand_id
1 'polypeptide(L)' 'MTRQQLIDRPLALYRTCETTQRGFCPVCGSGICALDDGSEYVSITVGTLDEPNLIVPESQSFPESAPSWLKVESIAPEK' A
#
# COMPACT_ATOMS: atom_id res chain seq x y z
N MET A 1 -3.99 0.43 -25.92
CA MET A 1 -3.26 -0.47 -24.99
C MET A 1 -4.28 -1.30 -24.25
N THR A 2 -4.04 -2.60 -24.11
CA THR A 2 -4.94 -3.50 -23.35
C THR A 2 -4.61 -3.45 -21.86
N ARG A 3 -5.56 -3.85 -21.00
CA ARG A 3 -5.36 -3.93 -19.54
C ARG A 3 -4.16 -4.82 -19.17
N GLN A 4 -4.01 -5.96 -19.85
CA GLN A 4 -2.92 -6.90 -19.61
C GLN A 4 -1.55 -6.27 -19.86
N GLN A 5 -1.41 -5.48 -20.93
CA GLN A 5 -0.15 -4.79 -21.26
C GLN A 5 0.26 -3.75 -20.22
N LEU A 6 -0.66 -3.25 -19.39
CA LEU A 6 -0.35 -2.35 -18.28
C LEU A 6 0.11 -3.12 -17.04
N ILE A 7 -0.42 -4.32 -16.82
CA ILE A 7 -0.06 -5.19 -15.69
C ILE A 7 1.34 -5.78 -15.87
N ASP A 8 1.71 -6.16 -17.08
CA ASP A 8 3.00 -6.80 -17.36
C ASP A 8 4.20 -5.83 -17.30
N ARG A 9 3.96 -4.54 -17.05
CA ARG A 9 5.03 -3.54 -16.94
C ARG A 9 5.67 -3.57 -15.57
N PRO A 10 7.01 -3.48 -15.49
CA PRO A 10 7.69 -3.34 -14.22
C PRO A 10 7.28 -2.02 -13.56
N LEU A 11 7.14 -2.07 -12.24
CA LEU A 11 6.95 -0.87 -11.42
C LEU A 11 8.18 0.03 -11.51
N ALA A 12 7.95 1.35 -11.47
CA ALA A 12 9.03 2.28 -11.18
C ALA A 12 9.35 2.20 -9.68
N LEU A 13 10.56 1.79 -9.32
CA LEU A 13 10.97 1.61 -7.93
C LEU A 13 11.80 2.80 -7.44
N TYR A 14 11.50 3.29 -6.24
CA TYR A 14 12.26 4.35 -5.57
C TYR A 14 12.64 3.92 -4.15
N ARG A 15 13.95 3.98 -3.83
CA ARG A 15 14.50 3.66 -2.52
C ARG A 15 14.18 4.79 -1.53
N THR A 16 13.40 4.53 -0.49
CA THR A 16 13.05 5.57 0.51
C THR A 16 13.91 5.54 1.75
N CYS A 17 14.49 4.40 2.10
CA CYS A 17 15.49 4.24 3.15
C CYS A 17 16.34 3.01 2.84
N GLU A 18 17.31 2.68 3.69
CA GLU A 18 18.22 1.52 3.49
C GLU A 18 17.52 0.16 3.35
N THR A 19 16.30 0.01 3.87
CA THR A 19 15.58 -1.28 3.91
C THR A 19 14.25 -1.30 3.15
N THR A 20 13.78 -0.16 2.63
CA THR A 20 12.48 -0.08 1.92
C THR A 20 12.57 0.60 0.54
N GLN A 21 11.81 0.07 -0.41
CA GLN A 21 11.51 0.66 -1.71
C GLN A 21 9.99 0.91 -1.85
N ARG A 22 9.62 1.92 -2.64
CA ARG A 22 8.23 2.18 -3.05
C ARG A 22 8.06 1.95 -4.54
N GLY A 23 7.00 1.25 -4.92
CA GLY A 23 6.65 0.97 -6.31
C GLY A 23 5.56 1.90 -6.83
N PHE A 24 5.75 2.42 -8.05
CA PHE A 24 4.86 3.37 -8.69
C PHE A 24 4.44 2.89 -10.09
N CYS A 25 3.24 3.27 -10.52
CA CYS A 25 2.78 3.08 -11.89
C CYS A 25 3.65 3.94 -12.84
N PRO A 26 4.33 3.35 -13.84
CA PRO A 26 5.22 4.10 -14.73
C PRO A 26 4.45 5.01 -15.73
N VAL A 27 3.12 4.96 -15.75
CA VAL A 27 2.28 5.75 -16.66
C VAL A 27 1.70 6.98 -15.97
N CYS A 28 1.07 6.80 -14.80
CA CYS A 28 0.39 7.88 -14.09
C CYS A 28 1.09 8.32 -12.79
N GLY A 29 2.10 7.59 -12.33
CA GLY A 29 2.84 7.93 -11.10
C GLY A 29 2.15 7.55 -9.80
N SER A 30 0.99 6.86 -9.83
CA SER A 30 0.32 6.40 -8.61
C SER A 30 1.22 5.46 -7.79
N GLY A 31 1.25 5.64 -6.47
CA GLY A 31 1.91 4.70 -5.55
C GLY A 31 1.10 3.41 -5.44
N ILE A 32 1.76 2.27 -5.66
CA ILE A 32 1.13 0.95 -5.70
C ILE A 32 1.51 0.13 -4.49
N CYS A 33 2.79 0.08 -4.13
CA CYS A 33 3.26 -0.78 -3.05
C CYS A 33 4.48 -0.25 -2.31
N ALA A 34 4.77 -0.87 -1.16
CA ALA A 34 6.06 -0.82 -0.50
C ALA A 34 6.66 -2.24 -0.43
N LEU A 35 7.96 -2.31 -0.67
CA LEU A 35 8.76 -3.53 -0.69
C LEU A 35 9.87 -3.36 0.34
N ASP A 36 9.89 -4.23 1.33
CA ASP A 36 10.94 -4.27 2.34
C ASP A 36 11.92 -5.40 2.03
N ASP A 37 13.22 -5.11 2.09
CA ASP A 37 14.28 -6.06 1.76
C ASP A 37 14.19 -7.29 2.68
N GLY A 38 14.12 -8.48 2.09
CA GLY A 38 14.05 -9.76 2.84
C GLY A 38 12.69 -10.07 3.47
N SER A 39 11.67 -9.25 3.25
CA SER A 39 10.29 -9.53 3.69
C SER A 39 9.63 -10.59 2.83
N GLU A 40 8.85 -11.49 3.45
CA GLU A 40 7.94 -12.40 2.75
C GLU A 40 6.63 -11.71 2.33
N TYR A 41 6.41 -10.49 2.80
CA TYR A 41 5.19 -9.71 2.58
C TYR A 41 5.45 -8.46 1.73
N VAL A 42 4.45 -8.10 0.92
CA VAL A 42 4.37 -6.81 0.22
C VAL A 42 3.22 -5.98 0.80
N SER A 43 3.46 -4.69 0.99
CA SER A 43 2.40 -3.76 1.37
C SER A 43 1.77 -3.16 0.11
N ILE A 44 0.45 -3.27 -0.04
CA ILE A 44 -0.29 -2.71 -1.19
C ILE A 44 -1.06 -1.47 -0.75
N THR A 45 -1.07 -0.44 -1.59
CA THR A 45 -1.87 0.76 -1.38
C THR A 45 -3.35 0.41 -1.58
N VAL A 46 -4.15 0.43 -0.51
CA VAL A 46 -5.55 -0.05 -0.55
C VAL A 46 -6.39 0.62 -1.67
N GLY A 47 -6.15 1.91 -1.95
CA GLY A 47 -6.86 2.64 -2.99
C GLY A 47 -6.53 2.22 -4.43
N THR A 48 -5.58 1.30 -4.64
CA THR A 48 -5.26 0.74 -5.96
C THR A 48 -5.93 -0.62 -6.21
N LEU A 49 -6.68 -1.15 -5.24
CA LEU A 49 -7.46 -2.38 -5.44
C LEU A 49 -8.72 -2.08 -6.27
N ASP A 50 -9.13 -3.03 -7.11
CA ASP A 50 -10.38 -2.91 -7.89
C ASP A 50 -11.61 -2.84 -6.96
N GLU A 51 -11.59 -3.61 -5.86
CA GLU A 51 -12.68 -3.74 -4.89
C GLU A 51 -12.18 -3.45 -3.46
N PRO A 52 -11.82 -2.20 -3.12
CA PRO A 52 -11.13 -1.87 -1.87
C PRO A 52 -12.01 -2.12 -0.62
N ASN A 53 -13.34 -2.10 -0.77
CA ASN A 53 -14.27 -2.32 0.34
C ASN A 53 -14.34 -3.79 0.80
N LEU A 54 -13.72 -4.72 0.07
CA LEU A 54 -13.59 -6.11 0.51
C LEU A 54 -12.50 -6.29 1.59
N ILE A 55 -11.65 -5.29 1.79
CA ILE A 55 -10.59 -5.31 2.79
C ILE A 55 -10.99 -4.39 3.93
N VAL A 56 -11.08 -4.95 5.14
CA VAL A 56 -11.36 -4.21 6.36
C VAL A 56 -10.05 -4.01 7.12
N PRO A 57 -9.63 -2.76 7.39
CA PRO A 57 -8.44 -2.52 8.20
C PRO A 57 -8.59 -3.10 9.60
N GLU A 58 -7.64 -3.95 10.01
CA GLU A 58 -7.64 -4.57 11.35
C GLU A 58 -6.79 -3.79 12.36
N SER A 59 -5.81 -3.02 11.89
CA SER A 59 -4.87 -2.28 12.74
C SER A 59 -4.35 -1.02 12.06
N GLN A 60 -3.79 -0.10 12.87
CA GLN A 60 -3.16 1.13 12.39
C GLN A 60 -1.77 1.28 13.04
N SER A 61 -0.77 1.54 12.20
CA SER A 61 0.57 1.92 12.67
C SER A 61 0.61 3.39 13.10
N PHE A 62 1.37 3.67 14.17
CA PHE A 62 1.61 5.02 14.70
C PHE A 62 0.34 5.83 15.06
N PRO A 63 -0.62 5.27 15.83
CA PRO A 63 -1.86 5.97 16.15
C PRO A 63 -1.66 7.27 16.92
N GLU A 64 -0.60 7.38 17.71
CA GLU A 64 -0.26 8.59 18.46
C GLU A 64 0.09 9.79 17.56
N SER A 65 0.53 9.52 16.33
CA SER A 65 0.89 10.54 15.32
C SER A 65 -0.21 10.75 14.28
N ALA A 66 -1.38 10.13 14.46
CA ALA A 66 -2.48 10.25 13.50
C ALA A 66 -3.04 11.68 13.50
N PRO A 67 -3.40 12.23 12.32
CA PRO A 67 -4.06 13.53 12.26
C PRO A 67 -5.44 13.45 12.92
N SER A 68 -5.87 14.53 13.57
CA SER A 68 -7.10 14.56 14.38
C SER A 68 -8.40 14.29 13.62
N TRP A 69 -8.40 14.44 12.29
CA TRP A 69 -9.54 14.11 11.43
C TRP A 69 -9.65 12.62 11.11
N LEU A 70 -8.58 11.84 11.29
CA LEU A 70 -8.56 10.41 11.01
C LEU A 70 -9.14 9.66 12.22
N LYS A 71 -10.43 9.37 12.14
CA LYS A 71 -11.13 8.54 13.14
C LYS A 71 -11.00 7.08 12.73
N VAL A 72 -10.11 6.34 13.40
CA VAL A 72 -10.04 4.88 13.25
C VAL A 72 -10.79 4.25 14.40
N GLU A 73 -11.97 3.71 14.08
CA GLU A 73 -12.69 2.83 14.98
C GLU A 73 -12.05 1.44 14.83
N SER A 74 -11.28 1.02 15.84
CA SER A 74 -10.74 -0.35 15.90
C SER A 74 -11.90 -1.34 15.92
N ILE A 75 -12.13 -2.05 14.82
CA ILE A 75 -13.23 -3.04 14.72
C ILE A 75 -12.81 -4.45 15.17
N ALA A 76 -11.52 -4.69 15.41
CA ALA A 76 -11.07 -5.98 15.91
C ALA A 76 -11.19 -6.02 17.45
N PRO A 77 -11.95 -6.97 18.03
CA PRO A 77 -11.80 -7.28 19.44
C PRO A 77 -10.36 -7.78 19.70
N GLU A 78 -9.80 -7.40 20.84
CA GLU A 78 -8.53 -7.98 21.32
C GLU A 78 -8.61 -9.50 21.25
N LYS A 79 -7.57 -10.12 20.68
CA LYS A 79 -7.44 -11.57 20.59
C LYS A 79 -6.74 -12.12 21.82
#